data_AF-A0A7W1UWQ5-F1
#
_entry.id   AF-A0A7W1UWQ5-F1
#
_cell.length_a   1.000
_cell.length_b   1.000
_cell.length_c   1.000
_cell.angle_alpha   90.00
_cell.angle_beta   90.00
_cell.angle_gamma   90.00
#
_symmetry.space_group_name_H-M   'P 1'
#
loop_
_entity.id
_entity.type
_entity.pdbx_description
1 polymer ?
#
loop_
_entity_poly.entity_id
_entity_poly.type
_entity_poly.pdbx_seq_one_letter_code
_entity_poly.pdbx_strand_id
1 'polypeptide(L)' 'TYRDAVPGLIERFGGRYLVRAGRGRALEGRETHGRWHLIAFPDVESADHFWNCPEYAALKPLRAGAADVRAVLVEPPA' A
#
# COMPACT_ATOMS: atom_id res chain seq x y z
N THR A 1 -12.41 -8.98 5.53
CA THR A 1 -11.25 -9.63 4.87
C THR A 1 -10.06 -8.68 4.82
N TYR A 2 -8.87 -9.09 4.35
CA TYR A 2 -7.74 -8.16 4.12
C TYR A 2 -8.17 -6.89 3.36
N ARG A 3 -8.95 -7.06 2.29
CA ARG A 3 -9.44 -5.97 1.44
C ARG A 3 -10.31 -4.95 2.18
N ASP A 4 -11.08 -5.42 3.16
CA ASP A 4 -12.07 -4.60 3.87
C ASP A 4 -11.49 -3.93 5.11
N ALA A 5 -10.52 -4.59 5.78
CA ALA A 5 -9.94 -4.10 7.03
C ALA A 5 -8.83 -3.05 6.81
N VAL A 6 -8.04 -3.20 5.75
CA VAL A 6 -6.87 -2.34 5.49
C VAL A 6 -7.23 -0.85 5.23
N PRO A 7 -8.29 -0.49 4.48
CA PRO A 7 -8.59 0.92 4.20
C PRO A 7 -8.81 1.78 5.44
N GLY A 8 -9.65 1.32 6.38
CA GLY A 8 -9.90 2.07 7.61
C GLY A 8 -8.66 2.15 8.50
N LEU A 9 -7.78 1.15 8.45
CA LEU A 9 -6.49 1.20 9.15
C LEU A 9 -5.57 2.25 8.53
N ILE A 10 -5.46 2.32 7.20
CA ILE A 10 -4.67 3.35 6.50
C ILE A 10 -5.14 4.76 6.88
N GLU A 11 -6.46 4.98 6.88
CA GLU A 11 -7.07 6.28 7.23
C GLU A 11 -6.75 6.71 8.66
N ARG A 12 -6.67 5.77 9.62
CA ARG A 12 -6.25 6.05 11.01
C ARG A 12 -4.84 6.64 11.11
N PHE A 13 -3.96 6.33 10.17
CA PHE A 13 -2.60 6.88 10.08
C PHE A 13 -2.51 8.05 9.07
N GLY A 14 -3.64 8.67 8.72
CA GLY A 14 -3.68 9.81 7.80
C GLY A 14 -3.46 9.45 6.33
N GLY A 15 -3.36 8.16 5.99
CA GLY A 15 -3.19 7.72 4.62
C GLY A 15 -4.50 7.85 3.81
N ARG A 16 -4.37 8.18 2.52
CA ARG A 16 -5.48 8.15 1.55
C ARG A 16 -5.09 7.43 0.28
N TYR A 17 -5.99 6.62 -0.25
CA TYR A 17 -5.78 6.03 -1.58
C TYR A 17 -5.88 7.11 -2.67
N LEU A 18 -4.82 7.23 -3.46
CA LEU A 18 -4.85 7.90 -4.77
C LEU A 18 -5.31 6.93 -5.86
N VAL A 19 -4.91 5.66 -5.72
CA VAL A 19 -5.31 4.55 -6.59
C VAL A 19 -5.57 3.33 -5.71
N ARG A 20 -6.72 2.65 -5.90
CA ARG A 20 -7.06 1.41 -5.20
C ARG A 20 -7.47 0.33 -6.19
N ALA A 21 -6.73 -0.78 -6.21
CA ALA A 21 -6.94 -1.89 -7.14
C ALA A 21 -6.98 -1.46 -8.64
N GLY A 22 -6.23 -0.41 -8.98
CA GLY A 22 -6.19 0.16 -10.32
C GLY A 22 -5.47 -0.74 -11.32
N ARG A 23 -5.80 -0.60 -12.61
CA ARG A 23 -5.03 -1.19 -13.72
C ARG A 23 -3.94 -0.20 -14.14
N GLY A 24 -2.77 -0.71 -14.48
CA GLY A 24 -1.65 0.07 -15.00
C GLY A 24 -0.84 -0.76 -15.98
N ARG A 25 -0.02 -0.08 -16.78
CA ARG A 25 0.93 -0.69 -17.71
C ARG A 25 2.22 0.11 -17.70
N ALA A 26 3.33 -0.54 -18.04
CA ALA A 26 4.56 0.18 -18.31
C ALA A 26 4.38 1.09 -19.54
N LEU A 27 4.87 2.32 -19.45
CA LEU A 27 5.01 3.21 -20.61
C LEU A 27 6.41 3.04 -21.24
N GLU A 28 7.41 2.83 -20.40
CA GLU A 28 8.79 2.51 -20.76
C GLU A 28 9.32 1.44 -19.79
N GLY A 29 10.34 0.69 -20.20
CA GLY A 29 11.00 -0.32 -19.37
C GLY A 29 10.25 -1.66 -19.25
N ARG A 30 10.51 -2.40 -18.17
CA ARG A 30 9.94 -3.75 -17.93
C ARG A 30 8.43 -3.68 -17.70
N GLU A 31 7.69 -4.58 -18.32
CA GLU A 31 6.25 -4.71 -18.08
C GLU A 31 5.92 -4.92 -16.60
N THR A 32 4.87 -4.23 -16.16
CA THR A 32 4.30 -4.37 -14.83
C THR A 32 2.94 -5.02 -14.95
N HIS A 33 2.67 -5.99 -14.06
CA HIS A 33 1.44 -6.77 -14.06
C HIS A 33 0.71 -6.59 -12.72
N GLY A 34 -0.59 -6.86 -12.72
CA GLY A 34 -1.40 -6.88 -11.51
C GLY A 34 -2.14 -5.58 -11.20
N ARG A 35 -2.39 -5.35 -9.92
CA ARG A 35 -3.23 -4.25 -9.43
C ARG A 35 -2.38 -3.24 -8.65
N TRP A 36 -2.62 -1.97 -8.93
CA TRP A 36 -1.89 -0.88 -8.29
C TRP A 36 -2.64 -0.32 -7.09
N HIS A 37 -1.89 -0.06 -6.03
CA HIS A 37 -2.32 0.67 -4.85
C HIS A 37 -1.32 1.80 -4.63
N LEU A 38 -1.79 3.04 -4.70
CA LEU A 38 -1.00 4.23 -4.40
C LEU A 38 -1.66 4.92 -3.22
N ILE A 39 -0.91 5.10 -2.14
CA ILE A 39 -1.39 5.69 -0.89
C ILE A 39 -0.53 6.90 -0.59
N ALA A 40 -1.16 8.06 -0.42
CA ALA A 40 -0.50 9.26 0.06
C ALA A 40 -0.66 9.34 1.58
N PHE A 41 0.46 9.46 2.29
CA PHE A 41 0.52 9.78 3.72
C PHE A 41 0.93 11.25 3.89
N PRO A 42 0.63 11.88 5.04
CA PRO A 42 1.04 13.27 5.29
C PRO A 42 2.57 13.43 5.39
N ASP A 43 3.24 12.39 5.88
CA ASP A 43 4.69 12.30 6.02
C ASP A 43 5.14 10.82 6.03
N VAL A 44 6.46 10.64 6.05
CA VAL A 44 7.14 9.33 6.08
C VAL A 44 6.84 8.59 7.37
N GLU A 45 6.89 9.30 8.50
CA GLU A 45 6.66 8.75 9.83
C GLU A 45 5.28 8.08 9.93
N SER A 46 4.24 8.72 9.38
CA SER A 46 2.89 8.18 9.32
C SER A 46 2.80 6.89 8.51
N ALA A 47 3.51 6.82 7.39
CA ALA A 47 3.57 5.62 6.56
C ALA A 47 4.31 4.48 7.28
N ASP A 48 5.41 4.78 7.97
CA ASP A 48 6.17 3.81 8.76
C ASP A 48 5.39 3.31 9.97
N HIS A 49 4.70 4.20 10.69
CA HIS A 49 3.81 3.84 11.79
C HIS A 49 2.69 2.90 11.32
N PHE A 50 2.06 3.20 10.18
CA PHE A 50 1.09 2.28 9.57
C PHE A 50 1.73 0.92 9.23
N TRP A 51 2.88 0.91 8.55
CA TRP A 51 3.48 -0.32 8.04
C TRP A 51 3.94 -1.28 9.13
N ASN A 52 4.37 -0.72 10.27
CA ASN A 52 4.93 -1.44 11.41
C ASN A 52 3.95 -1.63 12.57
N CYS A 53 2.71 -1.09 12.49
CA CYS A 53 1.74 -1.27 13.57
C CYS A 53 1.32 -2.75 13.74
N PRO A 54 1.01 -3.19 14.97
CA PRO A 54 0.53 -4.55 15.24
C PRO A 54 -0.71 -4.93 14.45
N GLU A 55 -1.64 -3.98 14.24
CA GLU A 55 -2.87 -4.24 13.48
C GLU A 55 -2.58 -4.57 12.02
N TYR A 56 -1.67 -3.85 11.35
CA TYR A 56 -1.31 -4.16 9.98
C TYR A 56 -0.47 -5.44 9.88
N ALA A 57 0.40 -5.68 10.86
CA ALA A 57 1.14 -6.93 10.97
C ALA A 57 0.22 -8.15 11.07
N ALA A 58 -0.89 -8.06 11.82
CA ALA A 58 -1.90 -9.11 11.92
C ALA A 58 -2.71 -9.30 10.62
N LEU A 59 -2.89 -8.25 9.82
CA LEU A 59 -3.60 -8.31 8.53
C LEU A 59 -2.72 -8.85 7.40
N LYS A 60 -1.42 -8.54 7.38
CA LYS A 60 -0.47 -8.92 6.31
C LYS A 60 -0.53 -10.41 5.91
N PRO A 61 -0.61 -11.39 6.83
CA PRO A 61 -0.71 -12.81 6.48
C PRO A 61 -1.97 -13.18 5.68
N LEU A 62 -3.07 -12.42 5.83
CA LEU A 62 -4.33 -12.69 5.14
C LEU A 62 -4.24 -12.51 3.61
N ARG A 63 -3.15 -11.92 3.10
CA ARG A 63 -2.88 -11.79 1.66
C ARG A 63 -1.92 -12.86 1.11
N ALA A 64 -1.41 -13.75 1.97
CA ALA A 64 -0.47 -14.80 1.56
C ALA A 64 -1.13 -15.72 0.50
N GLY A 65 -0.39 -16.01 -0.57
CA GLY A 65 -0.89 -16.81 -1.70
C GLY A 65 -1.90 -16.10 -2.61
N ALA A 66 -2.39 -14.91 -2.26
CA ALA A 66 -3.33 -14.16 -3.08
C ALA A 66 -2.65 -13.38 -4.21
N ALA A 67 -1.42 -12.90 -3.98
CA ALA A 67 -0.58 -12.21 -4.97
C ALA A 67 0.88 -12.10 -4.48
N ASP A 68 1.81 -12.01 -5.42
CA ASP A 68 3.14 -11.47 -5.16
C ASP A 68 3.05 -9.95 -4.99
N VAL A 69 3.43 -9.45 -3.82
CA VAL A 69 3.30 -8.01 -3.52
C VAL A 69 4.65 -7.37 -3.30
N ARG A 70 4.93 -6.36 -4.12
CA ARG A 70 5.99 -5.38 -3.87
C ARG A 70 5.38 -4.13 -3.26
N ALA A 71 5.90 -3.71 -2.10
CA ALA A 71 5.56 -2.46 -1.45
C ALA A 71 6.84 -1.63 -1.30
N VAL A 72 6.76 -0.34 -1.62
CA VAL A 72 7.90 0.59 -1.57
C VAL A 72 7.37 1.90 -0.99
N LEU A 73 8.08 2.45 -0.02
CA LEU A 73 7.89 3.82 0.46
C LEU A 73 8.74 4.76 -0.40
N VAL A 74 8.18 5.87 -0.84
CA VAL A 74 8.85 6.85 -1.70
C VAL A 74 8.67 8.23 -1.11
N GLU A 75 9.77 8.97 -1.00
CA GLU A 75 9.83 10.32 -0.47
C GLU A 75 10.05 11.33 -1.59
N PRO A 76 9.59 12.58 -1.44
CA PRO A 76 10.05 13.66 -2.31
C PRO A 76 11.57 13.85 -2.15
N PRO A 77 12.26 14.42 -3.17
CA PRO A 77 13.63 14.86 -3.00
C PRO A 77 13.77 15.83 -1.83
N ALA A 78 14.94 15.80 -1.18
CA ALA A 78 15.33 16.79 -0.18
C ALA A 78 15.50 18.18 -0.79
#